data_AF-A0A315ZAG0-F1
#
_entry.id   AF-A0A315ZAG0-F1
#
_cell.length_a   1.000
_cell.length_b   1.000
_cell.length_c   1.000
_cell.angle_alpha   90.00
_cell.angle_beta   90.00
_cell.angle_gamma   90.00
#
_symmetry.space_group_name_H-M   'P 1'
#
loop_
_entity.id
_entity.type
_entity.pdbx_description
1 polymer ?
#
loop_
_entity_poly.entity_id
_entity_poly.type
_entity_poly.pdbx_seq_one_letter_code
_entity_poly.pdbx_strand_id
1 'polypeptide(L)'
;MLRIIVISICLILSSCSNSNQMSENYLEKQLGEIYEYIPLMDTINTEVSEVNVAWHLDHTLKVVNKIYRALELSHPENYKSNFNLMRSFVFMTGKIPRGKAKSPQAVLPPSEINKEDLFTQFDSAKVFVEKIDELPPNSYFEHPVFNLLNRDQAKRFIEIHTNHHLAIVRDILEKEKIQ
;
A
#
# COMPACT_ATOMS: atom_id res chain seq x y z
N MET A 1 4.69 35.01 -58.09
CA MET A 1 3.47 35.21 -57.30
C MET A 1 2.46 34.17 -57.73
N LEU A 2 1.71 33.43 -56.92
CA LEU A 2 1.76 32.99 -55.53
C LEU A 2 0.92 31.71 -55.55
N ARG A 3 1.44 30.60 -55.04
CA ARG A 3 0.77 29.30 -54.98
C ARG A 3 -0.39 29.36 -53.97
N ILE A 4 -1.54 28.78 -54.29
CA ILE A 4 -2.51 28.37 -53.27
C ILE A 4 -2.71 26.87 -53.41
N ILE A 5 -2.16 26.14 -52.44
CA ILE A 5 -2.30 24.70 -52.26
C ILE A 5 -3.59 24.50 -51.48
N VAL A 6 -4.53 23.74 -52.04
CA VAL A 6 -5.72 23.28 -51.33
C VAL A 6 -5.29 22.09 -50.47
N ILE A 7 -5.09 22.33 -49.17
CA ILE A 7 -4.86 21.26 -48.20
C ILE A 7 -6.22 20.84 -47.67
N SER A 8 -6.71 19.69 -48.13
CA SER A 8 -7.82 18.97 -47.51
C SER A 8 -7.38 18.53 -46.11
N ILE A 9 -7.83 19.27 -45.09
CA ILE A 9 -7.65 18.88 -43.69
C ILE A 9 -8.68 17.79 -43.40
N CYS A 10 -8.20 16.56 -43.37
CA CYS A 10 -8.91 15.40 -42.88
C CYS A 10 -9.03 15.55 -41.34
N LEU A 11 -10.24 15.83 -40.85
CA LEU A 11 -10.56 15.80 -39.42
C LEU A 11 -10.53 14.34 -38.94
N ILE A 12 -9.37 13.89 -38.49
CA ILE A 12 -9.28 12.66 -37.68
C ILE A 12 -9.77 13.03 -36.29
N LEU A 13 -11.03 12.72 -36.01
CA LEU A 13 -11.54 12.61 -34.65
C LEU A 13 -10.85 11.39 -34.02
N SER A 14 -9.66 11.59 -33.45
CA SER A 14 -9.09 10.63 -32.54
C SER A 14 -9.99 10.55 -31.31
N SER A 15 -10.53 9.35 -31.11
CA SER A 15 -11.42 8.97 -30.03
C SER A 15 -10.91 9.50 -28.70
N CYS A 16 -11.74 10.26 -27.99
CA CYS A 16 -11.56 10.47 -26.56
C CYS A 16 -11.64 9.09 -25.90
N SER A 17 -10.50 8.55 -25.49
CA SER A 17 -10.45 7.44 -24.55
C SER A 17 -11.12 7.90 -23.27
N ASN A 18 -12.29 7.33 -23.01
CA ASN A 18 -13.01 7.50 -21.76
C ASN A 18 -12.27 6.67 -20.69
N SER A 19 -11.14 7.16 -20.21
CA SER A 19 -10.57 6.67 -18.96
C SER A 19 -11.41 7.29 -17.85
N ASN A 20 -12.23 6.48 -17.19
CA ASN A 20 -12.73 6.82 -15.85
C ASN A 20 -11.55 7.33 -15.04
N GLN A 21 -11.50 8.63 -14.80
CA GLN A 21 -10.53 9.22 -13.90
C GLN A 21 -11.03 8.87 -12.50
N MET A 22 -10.77 7.63 -12.08
CA MET A 22 -10.70 7.32 -10.65
C MET A 22 -9.68 8.29 -10.06
N SER A 23 -10.04 8.95 -8.95
CA SER A 23 -9.04 9.74 -8.21
C SER A 23 -7.84 8.83 -7.96
N GLU A 24 -6.63 9.28 -8.31
CA GLU A 24 -5.41 8.53 -8.04
C GLU A 24 -5.42 8.11 -6.56
N ASN A 25 -5.43 6.80 -6.36
CA ASN A 25 -5.55 6.23 -5.02
C ASN A 25 -4.23 6.50 -4.27
N TYR A 26 -4.27 6.88 -2.99
CA TYR A 26 -3.08 7.18 -2.17
C TYR A 26 -2.06 6.03 -2.07
N LEU A 27 -2.45 4.80 -2.43
CA LEU A 27 -1.57 3.63 -2.52
C LEU A 27 -1.45 3.04 -3.93
N GLU A 28 -1.91 3.73 -4.98
CA GLU A 28 -2.00 3.17 -6.34
C GLU A 28 -0.67 2.59 -6.82
N LYS A 29 0.42 3.36 -6.68
CA LYS A 29 1.76 2.90 -7.06
C LYS A 29 2.19 1.66 -6.28
N GLN A 30 1.97 1.67 -4.96
CA GLN A 30 2.38 0.59 -4.08
C GLN A 30 1.58 -0.69 -4.37
N LEU A 31 0.28 -0.57 -4.63
CA LEU A 31 -0.54 -1.70 -5.06
C LEU A 31 -0.07 -2.25 -6.41
N GLY A 32 0.31 -1.38 -7.35
CA GLY A 32 0.96 -1.80 -8.60
C GLY A 32 2.22 -2.64 -8.35
N GLU A 33 3.13 -2.16 -7.51
CA GLU A 33 4.35 -2.90 -7.14
C GLU A 33 4.05 -4.24 -6.44
N ILE A 34 3.10 -4.26 -5.50
CA ILE A 34 2.67 -5.51 -4.84
C ILE A 34 2.21 -6.52 -5.89
N TYR A 35 1.35 -6.11 -6.82
CA TYR A 35 0.83 -6.99 -7.88
C TYR A 35 1.95 -7.55 -8.76
N GLU A 36 2.89 -6.69 -9.18
CA GLU A 36 4.05 -7.08 -10.00
C GLU A 36 5.01 -8.02 -9.26
N TYR A 37 5.07 -7.98 -7.93
CA TYR A 37 5.95 -8.81 -7.11
C TYR A 37 5.34 -10.15 -6.68
N ILE A 38 4.01 -10.33 -6.76
CA ILE A 38 3.36 -11.63 -6.45
C ILE A 38 3.95 -12.80 -7.26
N PRO A 39 4.26 -12.67 -8.57
CA PRO A 39 4.94 -13.73 -9.32
C PRO A 39 6.32 -14.12 -8.78
N LEU A 40 7.00 -13.23 -8.06
CA LEU A 40 8.36 -13.39 -7.50
C LEU A 40 8.33 -13.77 -6.00
N MET A 41 7.19 -14.27 -5.51
CA MET A 41 6.94 -14.47 -4.08
C MET A 41 7.95 -15.41 -3.38
N ASP A 42 8.53 -16.36 -4.10
CA ASP A 42 9.45 -17.34 -3.51
C ASP A 42 10.90 -16.81 -3.37
N THR A 43 11.23 -15.67 -3.99
CA THR A 43 12.58 -15.12 -3.95
C THR A 43 12.97 -14.70 -2.52
N ILE A 44 14.21 -15.02 -2.13
CA ILE A 44 14.79 -14.68 -0.83
C ILE A 44 16.24 -14.23 -0.98
N ASN A 45 16.64 -13.24 -0.20
CA ASN A 45 18.02 -12.79 -0.05
C ASN A 45 18.31 -12.57 1.43
N THR A 46 18.95 -13.55 2.06
CA THR A 46 19.20 -13.57 3.51
C THR A 46 20.17 -12.51 4.01
N GLU A 47 20.90 -11.85 3.11
CA GLU A 47 21.68 -10.65 3.47
C GLU A 47 20.81 -9.40 3.67
N VAL A 48 19.58 -9.41 3.13
CA VAL A 48 18.63 -8.29 3.21
C VAL A 48 17.52 -8.57 4.24
N SER A 49 16.95 -9.77 4.22
CA SER A 49 15.84 -10.18 5.08
C SER A 49 15.89 -11.68 5.36
N GLU A 50 15.56 -12.08 6.59
CA GLU A 50 15.48 -13.48 6.98
C GLU A 50 14.28 -14.22 6.34
N VAL A 51 13.35 -13.48 5.73
CA VAL A 51 12.13 -14.00 5.11
C VAL A 51 12.04 -13.62 3.63
N ASN A 52 11.28 -14.39 2.86
CA ASN A 52 11.12 -14.21 1.42
C ASN A 52 10.14 -13.07 1.06
N VAL A 53 9.99 -12.82 -0.24
CA VAL A 53 9.06 -11.81 -0.79
C VAL A 53 7.61 -12.10 -0.36
N ALA A 54 7.16 -13.36 -0.40
CA ALA A 54 5.80 -13.77 -0.03
C ALA A 54 5.43 -13.27 1.37
N TRP A 55 6.33 -13.43 2.35
CA TRP A 55 6.11 -12.98 3.72
C TRP A 55 5.86 -11.47 3.80
N HIS A 56 6.65 -10.67 3.09
CA HIS A 56 6.52 -9.22 3.10
C HIS A 56 5.23 -8.76 2.42
N LEU A 57 4.84 -9.39 1.30
CA LEU A 57 3.60 -9.07 0.60
C LEU A 57 2.37 -9.46 1.44
N ASP A 58 2.32 -10.67 1.99
CA ASP A 58 1.23 -11.14 2.85
C ASP A 58 1.07 -10.24 4.08
N HIS A 59 2.17 -9.96 4.78
CA HIS A 59 2.14 -9.08 5.95
C HIS A 59 1.60 -7.69 5.62
N THR A 60 2.06 -7.10 4.51
CA THR A 60 1.62 -5.77 4.08
C THR A 60 0.14 -5.75 3.75
N LEU A 61 -0.35 -6.73 2.98
CA LEU A 61 -1.76 -6.83 2.63
C LEU A 61 -2.65 -7.06 3.86
N LYS A 62 -2.20 -7.87 4.83
CA LYS A 62 -2.89 -8.04 6.12
C LYS A 62 -2.98 -6.75 6.90
N VAL A 63 -1.91 -5.97 6.96
CA VAL A 63 -1.92 -4.68 7.67
C VAL A 63 -2.93 -3.74 7.04
N VAL A 64 -2.93 -3.57 5.72
CA VAL A 64 -3.91 -2.75 4.99
C VAL A 64 -5.33 -3.20 5.32
N ASN A 65 -5.61 -4.50 5.11
CA ASN A 65 -6.95 -5.06 5.26
C ASN A 65 -7.46 -4.97 6.70
N LYS A 66 -6.63 -5.30 7.68
CA LYS A 66 -7.04 -5.29 9.09
C LYS A 66 -7.20 -3.89 9.64
N ILE A 67 -6.38 -2.93 9.20
CA ILE A 67 -6.56 -1.53 9.62
C ILE A 67 -7.86 -0.98 9.09
N TYR A 68 -8.18 -1.19 7.80
CA TYR A 68 -9.48 -0.76 7.26
C TYR A 68 -10.64 -1.35 8.06
N ARG A 69 -10.62 -2.66 8.33
CA ARG A 69 -11.68 -3.31 9.12
C ARG A 69 -11.77 -2.77 10.55
N ALA A 70 -10.65 -2.45 11.18
CA ALA A 70 -10.65 -1.83 12.50
C ALA A 70 -11.27 -0.41 12.46
N LEU A 71 -10.96 0.39 11.44
CA LEU A 71 -11.59 1.70 11.25
C LEU A 71 -13.10 1.57 11.02
N GLU A 72 -13.52 0.66 10.14
CA GLU A 72 -14.93 0.38 9.80
C GLU A 72 -15.75 -0.05 11.02
N LEU A 73 -15.17 -0.87 11.90
CA LEU A 73 -15.83 -1.38 13.11
C LEU A 73 -15.72 -0.44 14.32
N SER A 74 -14.95 0.64 14.22
CA SER A 74 -14.77 1.58 15.32
C SER A 74 -15.98 2.49 15.52
N HIS A 75 -16.12 3.00 16.74
CA HIS A 75 -17.15 3.96 17.13
C HIS A 75 -16.52 5.36 17.20
N PRO A 76 -16.70 6.25 16.19
CA PRO A 76 -15.94 7.50 16.08
C PRO A 76 -16.04 8.42 17.31
N GLU A 77 -17.13 8.36 18.07
CA GLU A 77 -17.36 9.08 19.33
C GLU A 77 -16.40 8.67 20.46
N ASN A 78 -15.82 7.48 20.38
CA ASN A 78 -14.87 6.96 21.36
C ASN A 78 -13.41 7.33 21.05
N TYR A 79 -13.14 7.94 19.89
CA TYR A 79 -11.80 8.38 19.54
C TYR A 79 -11.30 9.44 20.51
N LYS A 80 -10.07 9.26 21.00
CA LYS A 80 -9.36 10.24 21.81
C LYS A 80 -8.01 10.50 21.19
N SER A 81 -7.79 11.75 20.78
CA SER A 81 -6.47 12.18 20.34
C SER A 81 -5.46 11.99 21.47
N ASN A 82 -4.30 11.46 21.13
CA ASN A 82 -3.18 11.31 22.05
C ASN A 82 -1.93 11.88 21.40
N PHE A 83 -0.93 12.28 22.17
CA PHE A 83 0.42 12.50 21.65
C PHE A 83 1.23 11.20 21.70
N ASN A 84 2.14 10.98 20.75
CA ASN A 84 3.06 9.85 20.75
C ASN A 84 4.34 10.25 19.99
N LEU A 85 5.48 10.31 20.69
CA LEU A 85 6.74 10.79 20.15
C LEU A 85 7.26 9.92 18.99
N MET A 86 7.14 8.60 19.12
CA MET A 86 7.58 7.65 18.09
C MET A 86 6.74 7.79 16.81
N ARG A 87 5.43 7.92 16.96
CA ARG A 87 4.52 8.18 15.84
C ARG A 87 4.88 9.49 15.15
N SER A 88 5.09 10.57 15.90
CA SER A 88 5.50 11.86 15.34
C SER A 88 6.79 11.77 14.54
N PHE A 89 7.81 11.07 15.07
CA PHE A 89 9.06 10.84 14.35
C PHE A 89 8.87 10.03 13.06
N VAL A 90 8.13 8.91 13.12
CA VAL A 90 7.87 8.06 11.95
C VAL A 90 7.06 8.81 10.89
N PHE A 91 6.04 9.55 11.28
CA PHE A 91 5.19 10.29 10.34
C PHE A 91 5.93 11.44 9.66
N MET A 92 6.80 12.13 10.42
CA MET A 92 7.64 13.22 9.91
C MET A 92 8.71 12.71 8.94
N THR A 93 9.38 11.60 9.26
CA THR A 93 10.46 11.06 8.43
C THR A 93 9.97 10.16 7.30
N GLY A 94 8.77 9.60 7.42
CA GLY A 94 8.24 8.58 6.53
C GLY A 94 9.03 7.26 6.57
N LYS A 95 9.80 7.01 7.64
CA LYS A 95 10.74 5.89 7.72
C LYS A 95 10.51 5.04 8.98
N ILE A 96 10.56 3.73 8.78
CA ILE A 96 10.59 2.73 9.86
C ILE A 96 11.98 2.06 9.83
N PRO A 97 12.74 2.09 10.94
CA PRO A 97 14.04 1.42 11.00
C PRO A 97 13.91 -0.11 10.87
N ARG A 98 14.72 -0.72 10.00
CA ARG A 98 14.78 -2.19 9.81
C ARG A 98 15.30 -2.89 11.07
N GLY A 99 14.81 -4.11 11.31
CA GLY A 99 15.30 -4.99 12.39
C GLY A 99 14.98 -4.54 13.82
N LYS A 100 14.14 -3.51 14.01
CA LYS A 100 13.81 -2.96 15.33
C LYS A 100 12.38 -3.30 15.81
N ALA A 101 11.50 -3.70 14.91
CA ALA A 101 10.10 -3.97 15.22
C ALA A 101 9.75 -5.44 14.96
N LYS A 102 8.85 -5.99 15.78
CA LYS A 102 8.25 -7.32 15.58
C LYS A 102 6.82 -7.16 15.08
N SER A 103 6.43 -7.98 14.10
CA SER A 103 5.06 -8.02 13.59
C SER A 103 4.10 -8.55 14.67
N PRO A 104 2.95 -7.89 14.93
CA PRO A 104 1.92 -8.41 15.83
C PRO A 104 1.32 -9.73 15.32
N GLN A 105 0.92 -10.61 16.24
CA GLN A 105 0.30 -11.91 15.92
C GLN A 105 -0.88 -11.78 14.94
N ALA A 106 -1.67 -10.71 15.07
CA ALA A 106 -2.83 -10.46 14.23
C ALA A 106 -2.47 -10.30 12.74
N VAL A 107 -1.27 -9.86 12.39
CA VAL A 107 -0.85 -9.63 10.98
C VAL A 107 0.37 -10.45 10.62
N LEU A 108 0.64 -11.51 11.40
CA LEU A 108 1.71 -12.45 11.08
C LEU A 108 1.28 -13.32 9.89
N PRO A 109 2.15 -13.51 8.88
CA PRO A 109 1.92 -14.48 7.84
C PRO A 109 1.79 -15.92 8.38
N PRO A 110 0.98 -16.79 7.73
CA PRO A 110 0.97 -18.21 8.04
C PRO A 110 2.31 -18.87 7.70
N SER A 111 2.48 -20.14 8.08
CA SER A 111 3.65 -20.94 7.71
C SER A 111 3.75 -21.18 6.20
N GLU A 112 2.61 -21.30 5.53
CA GLU A 112 2.52 -21.53 4.08
C GLU A 112 1.68 -20.41 3.47
N ILE A 113 2.24 -19.72 2.48
CA ILE A 113 1.59 -18.62 1.74
C ILE A 113 1.47 -19.09 0.29
N ASN A 114 0.24 -19.18 -0.22
CA ASN A 114 -0.02 -19.49 -1.62
C ASN A 114 -0.34 -18.21 -2.42
N LYS A 115 -0.22 -18.32 -3.74
CA LYS A 115 -0.37 -17.19 -4.66
C LYS A 115 -1.81 -16.68 -4.73
N GLU A 116 -2.77 -17.59 -4.63
CA GLU A 116 -4.20 -17.31 -4.66
C GLU A 116 -4.65 -16.47 -3.46
N ASP A 117 -4.12 -16.75 -2.27
CA ASP A 117 -4.36 -15.99 -1.06
C ASP A 117 -3.77 -14.58 -1.14
N LEU A 118 -2.61 -14.41 -1.77
CA LEU A 118 -2.03 -13.09 -2.03
C LEU A 118 -2.93 -12.25 -2.94
N PHE A 119 -3.41 -12.83 -4.05
CA PHE A 119 -4.34 -12.13 -4.94
C PHE A 119 -5.68 -11.82 -4.27
N THR A 120 -6.23 -12.75 -3.48
CA THR A 120 -7.47 -12.52 -2.73
C THR A 120 -7.33 -11.36 -1.72
N GLN A 121 -6.20 -11.32 -1.01
CA GLN A 121 -5.90 -10.24 -0.07
C GLN A 121 -5.63 -8.91 -0.81
N PHE A 122 -5.00 -8.96 -1.98
CA PHE A 122 -4.76 -7.81 -2.84
C PHE A 122 -6.07 -7.18 -3.34
N ASP A 123 -7.00 -7.98 -3.84
CA ASP A 123 -8.30 -7.49 -4.31
C ASP A 123 -9.09 -6.82 -3.19
N SER A 124 -9.04 -7.40 -1.98
CA SER A 124 -9.62 -6.79 -0.78
C SER A 124 -8.95 -5.45 -0.46
N ALA A 125 -7.61 -5.40 -0.49
CA ALA A 125 -6.85 -4.20 -0.19
C ALA A 125 -7.19 -3.08 -1.19
N LYS A 126 -7.27 -3.38 -2.48
CA LYS A 126 -7.64 -2.41 -3.52
C LYS A 126 -8.99 -1.74 -3.20
N VAL A 127 -10.01 -2.54 -2.90
CA VAL A 127 -11.35 -2.04 -2.56
C VAL A 127 -11.33 -1.20 -1.28
N PHE A 128 -10.64 -1.65 -0.24
CA PHE A 128 -10.62 -0.94 1.05
C PHE A 128 -9.87 0.38 1.00
N VAL A 129 -8.81 0.43 0.21
CA VAL A 129 -8.02 1.64 0.03
C VAL A 129 -8.84 2.71 -0.71
N GLU A 130 -9.72 2.33 -1.65
CA GLU A 130 -10.68 3.24 -2.29
C GLU A 130 -11.76 3.74 -1.33
N LYS A 131 -12.25 2.87 -0.44
CA LYS A 131 -13.35 3.18 0.50
C LYS A 131 -12.92 3.92 1.76
N ILE A 132 -11.62 3.98 2.07
CA ILE A 132 -11.15 4.48 3.37
C ILE A 132 -11.63 5.90 3.65
N ASP A 133 -11.72 6.76 2.63
CA ASP A 133 -12.13 8.16 2.76
C ASP A 133 -13.64 8.33 3.01
N GLU A 134 -14.44 7.27 2.78
CA GLU A 134 -15.87 7.22 3.09
C GLU A 134 -16.14 7.05 4.60
N LEU A 135 -15.15 6.56 5.35
CA LEU A 135 -15.29 6.37 6.79
C LEU A 135 -15.29 7.72 7.53
N PRO A 136 -15.98 7.84 8.67
CA PRO A 136 -15.90 9.04 9.52
C PRO A 136 -14.46 9.43 9.86
N PRO A 137 -14.09 10.73 9.90
CA PRO A 137 -12.72 11.16 10.16
C PRO A 137 -12.13 10.66 11.49
N ASN A 138 -12.99 10.47 12.49
CA ASN A 138 -12.62 9.96 13.82
C ASN A 138 -12.80 8.44 13.96
N SER A 139 -13.16 7.70 12.91
CA SER A 139 -12.94 6.25 12.91
C SER A 139 -11.48 5.98 13.22
N TYR A 140 -11.20 4.98 14.05
CA TYR A 140 -9.87 4.80 14.62
C TYR A 140 -9.45 3.34 14.72
N PHE A 141 -8.14 3.13 14.74
CA PHE A 141 -7.54 1.85 15.03
C PHE A 141 -6.53 1.98 16.17
N GLU A 142 -6.44 0.95 17.01
CA GLU A 142 -5.48 0.89 18.09
C GLU A 142 -4.18 0.24 17.61
N HIS A 143 -3.12 1.03 17.45
CA HIS A 143 -1.80 0.54 17.10
C HIS A 143 -1.00 0.18 18.36
N PRO A 144 -0.35 -1.00 18.42
CA PRO A 144 0.36 -1.46 19.63
C PRO A 144 1.44 -0.52 20.17
N VAL A 145 2.03 0.33 19.31
CA VAL A 145 3.09 1.28 19.67
C VAL A 145 2.64 2.74 19.58
N PHE A 146 1.63 3.02 18.74
CA PHE A 146 1.25 4.40 18.38
C PHE A 146 -0.06 4.84 19.05
N ASN A 147 -0.70 3.96 19.82
CA ASN A 147 -2.03 4.12 20.41
C ASN A 147 -3.07 4.34 19.31
N LEU A 148 -4.09 5.17 19.59
CA LEU A 148 -5.19 5.42 18.66
C LEU A 148 -4.71 6.26 17.47
N LEU A 149 -4.91 5.72 16.26
CA LEU A 149 -4.77 6.43 15.00
C LEU A 149 -6.15 6.65 14.42
N ASN A 150 -6.53 7.91 14.15
CA ASN A 150 -7.75 8.18 13.39
C ASN A 150 -7.59 7.76 11.92
N ARG A 151 -8.65 7.88 11.12
CA ARG A 151 -8.70 7.47 9.71
C ARG A 151 -7.52 8.02 8.90
N ASP A 152 -7.26 9.31 8.97
CA ASP A 152 -6.20 9.95 8.17
C ASP A 152 -4.79 9.58 8.67
N GLN A 153 -4.61 9.42 9.99
CA GLN A 153 -3.38 8.91 10.58
C GLN A 153 -3.14 7.44 10.21
N ALA A 154 -4.19 6.63 10.16
CA ALA A 154 -4.14 5.24 9.74
C ALA A 154 -3.78 5.13 8.26
N LYS A 155 -4.39 5.97 7.40
CA LYS A 155 -4.04 6.12 5.99
C LYS A 155 -2.54 6.44 5.80
N ARG A 156 -2.03 7.43 6.56
CA ARG A 156 -0.60 7.78 6.54
C ARG A 156 0.30 6.66 7.05
N PHE A 157 -0.12 5.94 8.10
CA PHE A 157 0.63 4.81 8.62
C PHE A 157 0.72 3.67 7.60
N ILE A 158 -0.41 3.32 6.97
CA ILE A 158 -0.47 2.33 5.89
C ILE A 158 0.54 2.68 4.80
N GLU A 159 0.53 3.91 4.30
CA GLU A 159 1.46 4.37 3.26
C GLU A 159 2.94 4.17 3.67
N ILE A 160 3.31 4.61 4.88
CA ILE A 160 4.68 4.48 5.40
C ILE A 160 5.08 3.01 5.56
N HIS A 161 4.20 2.19 6.14
CA HIS A 161 4.43 0.77 6.38
C HIS A 161 4.58 -0.02 5.08
N THR A 162 3.68 0.20 4.12
CA THR A 162 3.74 -0.42 2.80
C THR A 162 5.03 -0.04 2.07
N ASN A 163 5.40 1.25 2.05
CA ASN A 163 6.65 1.69 1.44
C ASN A 163 7.89 1.07 2.10
N HIS A 164 7.87 0.90 3.43
CA HIS A 164 8.95 0.24 4.15
C HIS A 164 9.12 -1.22 3.69
N HIS A 165 8.04 -1.99 3.57
CA HIS A 165 8.10 -3.37 3.13
C HIS A 165 8.47 -3.51 1.65
N LEU A 166 7.92 -2.66 0.78
CA LEU A 166 8.29 -2.65 -0.63
C LEU A 166 9.77 -2.29 -0.84
N ALA A 167 10.34 -1.39 -0.03
CA ALA A 167 11.77 -1.14 -0.07
C ALA A 167 12.60 -2.38 0.28
N ILE A 168 12.15 -3.21 1.22
CA ILE A 168 12.83 -4.48 1.53
C ILE A 168 12.69 -5.47 0.36
N VAL A 169 11.49 -5.59 -0.23
CA VAL A 169 11.26 -6.46 -1.38
C VAL A 169 12.12 -6.05 -2.58
N ARG A 170 12.23 -4.74 -2.88
CA ARG A 170 13.10 -4.24 -3.94
C ARG A 170 14.56 -4.65 -3.71
N ASP A 171 15.07 -4.50 -2.50
CA ASP A 171 16.44 -4.89 -2.16
C ASP A 171 16.65 -6.41 -2.23
N ILE A 172 15.62 -7.22 -1.91
CA ILE A 172 15.66 -8.68 -2.12
C ILE A 172 15.80 -9.00 -3.61
N LEU A 173 14.98 -8.35 -4.45
CA LEU A 173 14.90 -8.59 -5.90
C LEU A 173 16.04 -7.95 -6.71
N GLU A 174 16.76 -6.98 -6.16
CA GLU A 174 17.85 -6.29 -6.86
C GLU A 174 18.98 -7.24 -7.27
N LYS A 175 19.20 -8.33 -6.52
CA LYS A 175 20.19 -9.36 -6.89
C LYS A 175 19.79 -10.23 -8.08
N GLU A 176 18.50 -10.38 -8.38
CA GLU A 176 18.07 -11.16 -9.56
C GLU A 176 18.30 -10.42 -10.87
N LYS A 177 18.49 -9.09 -10.84
CA LYS A 177 18.76 -8.29 -12.05
C LYS A 177 20.22 -8.33 -12.52
N ILE A 178 21.11 -8.94 -11.74
CA ILE A 178 22.57 -8.94 -11.97
C ILE A 178 23.08 -10.33 -12.42
N GLN A 179 22.20 -11.33 -12.56
CA GLN A 179 22.51 -12.65 -13.14
C GLN A 179 21.84 -12.84 -14.50
#